data_AF-A0A432Z8F8-F1
#
_entry.id   AF-A0A432Z8F8-F1
#
_cell.length_a   1.000
_cell.length_b   1.000
_cell.length_c   1.000
_cell.angle_alpha   90.00
_cell.angle_beta   90.00
_cell.angle_gamma   90.00
#
_symmetry.space_group_name_H-M   'P 1'
#
loop_
_entity.id
_entity.type
_entity.pdbx_description
1 polymer ?
#
loop_
_entity_poly.entity_id
_entity_poly.type
_entity_poly.pdbx_seq_one_letter_code
_entity_poly.pdbx_strand_id
1 'polypeptide(L)'
;MTDFYNVEIDSGSASEEELKQVLSILKERFEENMGEPVIKTKNINVGRTFRSITLSIRKHAGMSKMILVDIVTDLMRSMQLVPFSVSVT
;
A
#
# COMPACT_ATOMS: atom_id res chain seq x y z
N MET A 1 -19.53 -10.94 -0.28
CA MET A 1 -18.35 -11.04 -1.18
C MET A 1 -17.38 -9.94 -0.77
N THR A 2 -16.07 -10.16 -0.83
CA THR A 2 -15.08 -9.28 -0.19
C THR A 2 -14.90 -7.96 -0.97
N ASP A 3 -15.51 -6.88 -0.47
CA ASP A 3 -15.49 -5.50 -1.01
C ASP A 3 -14.15 -4.77 -0.85
N PHE A 4 -13.03 -5.50 -0.77
CA PHE A 4 -11.71 -4.94 -0.53
C PHE A 4 -10.66 -5.53 -1.48
N TYR A 5 -9.68 -4.72 -1.84
CA TYR A 5 -8.39 -5.14 -2.40
C TYR A 5 -7.41 -5.29 -1.24
N ASN A 6 -6.73 -6.42 -1.18
CA ASN A 6 -5.60 -6.58 -0.27
C ASN A 6 -4.30 -6.30 -1.03
N VAL A 7 -3.55 -5.33 -0.55
CA VAL A 7 -2.28 -4.89 -1.14
C VAL A 7 -1.19 -5.31 -0.19
N GLU A 8 -0.25 -6.10 -0.68
CA GLU A 8 0.97 -6.44 0.04
C GLU A 8 2.13 -5.75 -0.65
N ILE A 9 2.84 -4.94 0.14
CA ILE A 9 4.06 -4.27 -0.26
C ILE A 9 5.19 -4.93 0.50
N ASP A 10 6.09 -5.61 -0.19
CA ASP A 10 7.38 -6.02 0.36
C ASP A 10 8.39 -4.90 0.13
N SER A 11 8.99 -4.38 1.19
CA SER A 11 10.00 -3.32 1.09
C SER A 11 11.43 -3.84 1.27
N GLY A 12 11.61 -5.15 1.48
CA GLY A 12 12.90 -5.83 1.70
C GLY A 12 13.69 -5.30 2.90
N SER A 13 14.35 -4.16 2.70
CA SER A 13 15.31 -3.54 3.62
C SER A 13 14.74 -2.37 4.43
N ALA A 14 13.58 -1.82 4.09
CA ALA A 14 13.06 -0.62 4.76
C ALA A 14 12.78 -0.88 6.25
N SER A 15 13.06 0.11 7.09
CA SER A 15 12.90 0.05 8.54
C SER A 15 11.43 0.22 8.95
N GLU A 16 11.06 -0.17 10.18
CA GLU A 16 9.69 0.01 10.68
C GLU A 16 9.21 1.47 10.54
N GLU A 17 10.09 2.45 10.80
CA GLU A 17 9.78 3.87 10.63
C GLU A 17 9.52 4.25 9.18
N GLU A 18 10.33 3.75 8.24
CA GLU A 18 10.12 3.96 6.81
C GLU A 18 8.79 3.35 6.36
N LEU A 19 8.48 2.13 6.83
CA LEU A 19 7.20 1.49 6.55
C LEU A 19 6.01 2.29 7.11
N LYS A 20 6.15 2.90 8.29
CA LYS A 20 5.14 3.80 8.86
C LYS A 20 4.98 5.07 8.04
N GLN A 21 6.07 5.65 7.54
CA GLN A 21 6.01 6.81 6.65
C GLN A 21 5.31 6.47 5.33
N VAL A 22 5.70 5.37 4.69
CA VAL A 22 5.07 4.83 3.48
C VAL A 22 3.57 4.66 3.66
N LEU A 23 3.19 4.04 4.79
CA LEU A 23 1.80 3.82 5.15
C LEU A 23 1.02 5.14 5.33
N SER A 24 1.67 6.18 5.84
CA SER A 24 1.08 7.51 5.99
C SER A 24 0.85 8.15 4.63
N ILE A 25 1.85 8.12 3.75
CA ILE A 25 1.75 8.74 2.42
C ILE A 25 0.77 7.95 1.52
N LEU A 26 0.75 6.62 1.59
CA LEU A 26 -0.27 5.81 0.91
C LEU A 26 -1.67 6.24 1.34
N LYS A 27 -1.89 6.41 2.65
CA LYS A 27 -3.19 6.85 3.17
C LYS A 27 -3.59 8.20 2.58
N GLU A 28 -2.68 9.17 2.62
CA GLU A 28 -2.91 10.51 2.08
C GLU A 28 -3.20 10.47 0.58
N ARG A 29 -2.38 9.79 -0.23
CA ARG A 29 -2.57 9.69 -1.68
C ARG A 29 -3.88 8.99 -2.05
N PHE A 30 -4.25 7.94 -1.31
CA PHE A 30 -5.54 7.29 -1.53
C PHE A 30 -6.71 8.19 -1.12
N GLU A 31 -6.60 8.93 -0.01
CA GLU A 31 -7.60 9.93 0.39
C GLU A 31 -7.73 11.06 -0.63
N GLU A 32 -6.63 11.55 -1.19
CA GLU A 32 -6.63 12.58 -2.25
C GLU A 32 -7.24 12.07 -3.57
N ASN A 33 -6.88 10.86 -4.00
CA ASN A 33 -7.38 10.30 -5.26
C ASN A 33 -8.83 9.82 -5.17
N MET A 34 -9.27 9.36 -4.00
CA MET A 34 -10.61 8.77 -3.81
C MET A 34 -11.60 9.71 -3.12
N GLY A 35 -11.13 10.81 -2.53
CA GLY A 35 -11.95 11.73 -1.75
C GLY A 35 -12.45 11.17 -0.41
N GLU A 36 -12.12 9.91 -0.09
CA GLU A 36 -12.56 9.21 1.12
C GLU A 36 -11.47 8.30 1.71
N PRO A 37 -11.47 8.08 3.04
CA PRO A 37 -10.57 7.14 3.70
C PRO A 37 -10.90 5.69 3.32
N VAL A 38 -10.32 5.22 2.21
CA VAL A 38 -10.54 3.85 1.69
C VAL A 38 -9.69 2.78 2.37
N ILE A 39 -8.63 3.15 3.10
CA ILE A 39 -7.73 2.20 3.78
C ILE A 39 -8.32 1.82 5.14
N LYS A 40 -8.76 0.57 5.30
CA LYS A 40 -9.44 0.08 6.50
C LYS A 40 -8.54 -0.66 7.48
N THR A 41 -7.58 -1.44 6.95
CA THR A 41 -6.67 -2.26 7.76
C THR A 41 -5.24 -2.00 7.33
N LYS A 42 -4.38 -1.84 8.33
CA LYS A 42 -2.97 -1.55 8.18
C LYS A 42 -2.22 -2.56 9.04
N ASN A 43 -1.49 -3.47 8.41
CA ASN A 43 -0.63 -4.39 9.14
C ASN A 43 0.81 -4.20 8.65
N ILE A 44 1.69 -3.77 9.54
CA ILE A 44 3.12 -3.68 9.25
C ILE A 44 3.75 -4.92 9.88
N ASN A 45 4.31 -5.78 9.05
CA ASN A 45 4.99 -6.98 9.48
C ASN A 45 6.50 -6.76 9.33
N VAL A 46 7.20 -6.58 10.44
CA VAL A 46 8.66 -6.40 10.47
C VAL A 46 9.29 -7.69 11.00
N GLY A 47 9.37 -8.70 10.14
CA GLY A 47 10.01 -9.98 10.45
C GLY A 47 11.53 -9.91 10.30
N ARG A 48 12.23 -10.90 10.87
CA ARG A 48 13.69 -11.06 10.67
C ARG A 48 14.11 -11.27 9.22
N THR A 49 13.20 -11.79 8.39
CA THR A 49 13.49 -12.21 7.01
C THR A 49 12.65 -11.47 5.97
N PHE A 50 11.55 -10.83 6.38
CA PHE A 50 10.63 -10.18 5.46
C PHE A 50 10.00 -8.97 6.14
N ARG A 51 9.89 -7.87 5.39
CA ARG A 51 9.34 -6.60 5.89
C ARG A 51 8.28 -6.14 4.93
N SER A 52 7.02 -6.28 5.33
CA SER A 52 5.89 -6.01 4.46
C SER A 52 4.80 -5.16 5.11
N ILE A 53 4.05 -4.46 4.27
CA ILE A 53 2.84 -3.74 4.64
C ILE A 53 1.67 -4.39 3.92
N THR A 54 0.66 -4.82 4.68
CA THR A 54 -0.62 -5.26 4.14
C THR A 54 -1.66 -4.16 4.33
N LEU A 55 -2.30 -3.75 3.24
CA LEU A 55 -3.37 -2.75 3.21
C LEU A 55 -4.65 -3.37 2.69
N SER A 56 -5.75 -3.15 3.39
CA SER A 56 -7.09 -3.47 2.87
C SER A 56 -7.76 -2.19 2.38
N ILE A 57 -7.92 -2.07 1.07
CA ILE A 57 -8.47 -0.90 0.39
C ILE A 57 -9.87 -1.22 -0.10
N ARG A 58 -10.87 -0.42 0.30
CA ARG A 58 -12.26 -0.64 -0.15
C ARG A 58 -12.35 -0.48 -1.67
N LYS A 59 -13.00 -1.44 -2.33
CA LYS A 59 -13.34 -1.35 -3.75
C LYS A 59 -14.32 -0.19 -3.94
N HIS A 60 -13.91 0.82 -4.71
CA HIS A 60 -14.76 1.94 -5.10
C HIS A 60 -15.23 1.75 -6.55
N ALA A 61 -16.43 2.20 -6.89
CA ALA A 61 -16.91 2.20 -8.27
C ALA A 61 -15.99 3.10 -9.12
N GLY A 62 -15.24 2.50 -10.05
CA GLY A 62 -14.20 3.18 -10.83
C GLY A 62 -12.76 2.83 -10.46
N MET A 63 -12.53 2.08 -9.37
CA MET A 63 -11.19 1.64 -8.98
C MET A 63 -10.93 0.20 -9.43
N SER A 64 -10.16 0.06 -10.50
CA SER A 64 -9.65 -1.24 -10.94
C SER A 64 -8.38 -1.62 -10.16
N LYS A 65 -8.11 -2.93 -10.08
CA LYS A 65 -6.86 -3.47 -9.52
C LYS A 65 -5.61 -2.81 -10.14
N MET A 66 -5.69 -2.47 -11.43
CA MET A 66 -4.59 -1.86 -12.18
C MET A 66 -4.30 -0.43 -11.72
N ILE A 67 -5.32 0.39 -11.49
CA ILE A 67 -5.16 1.76 -10.95
C ILE A 67 -4.49 1.71 -9.57
N LEU A 68 -4.90 0.74 -8.75
CA LEU A 68 -4.37 0.59 -7.40
C LEU A 68 -2.89 0.21 -7.41
N VAL A 69 -2.49 -0.72 -8.29
CA VAL A 69 -1.07 -1.07 -8.49
C VAL A 69 -0.27 0.14 -9.01
N ASP A 70 -0.83 0.93 -9.92
CA ASP A 70 -0.17 2.11 -10.49
C ASP A 70 0.11 3.17 -9.42
N ILE A 71 -0.89 3.50 -8.59
CA ILE A 71 -0.74 4.44 -7.46
C ILE A 71 0.33 3.97 -6.48
N VAL A 72 0.30 2.69 -6.09
CA VAL A 72 1.29 2.14 -5.15
C VAL A 72 2.68 2.14 -5.77
N THR A 73 2.81 1.79 -7.05
CA THR A 73 4.09 1.75 -7.76
C THR A 73 4.68 3.15 -7.95
N ASP A 74 3.86 4.12 -8.36
CA ASP A 74 4.24 5.54 -8.47
C ASP A 74 4.72 6.10 -7.14
N LEU A 75 4.02 5.76 -6.05
CA LEU A 75 4.41 6.21 -4.72
C LEU A 75 5.75 5.60 -4.29
N MET A 76 5.91 4.29 -4.42
CA MET A 76 7.15 3.61 -4.00
C MET A 76 8.36 4.11 -4.82
N ARG A 77 8.14 4.39 -6.11
CA ARG A 77 9.14 5.05 -6.97
C ARG A 77 9.45 6.45 -6.46
N SER A 78 8.44 7.24 -6.10
CA SER A 78 8.63 8.59 -5.54
C SER A 78 9.41 8.56 -4.21
N MET A 79 9.21 7.52 -3.41
CA MET A 79 9.90 7.33 -2.13
C MET A 79 11.29 6.68 -2.27
N GLN A 80 11.74 6.34 -3.48
CA GLN A 80 13.00 5.63 -3.75
C GLN A 80 13.17 4.33 -2.95
N LEU A 81 12.06 3.69 -2.58
CA LEU A 81 12.11 2.41 -1.88
C LEU A 81 12.32 1.34 -2.93
N VAL A 82 13.58 1.02 -3.25
CA VAL A 82 13.92 0.03 -4.27
C VAL A 82 14.95 -0.96 -3.71
N PRO A 83 14.75 -2.28 -3.89
CA PRO A 83 13.62 -2.94 -4.56
C PRO A 83 12.41 -3.16 -3.63
N PHE A 84 11.21 -3.07 -4.21
CA PHE A 84 9.93 -3.39 -3.57
C PHE A 84 9.09 -4.29 -4.48
N SER A 85 8.22 -5.11 -3.89
CA SER A 85 7.25 -5.93 -4.64
C SER A 85 5.83 -5.58 -4.22
N VAL A 86 4.91 -5.44 -5.17
CA VAL A 86 3.49 -5.16 -4.90
C VAL A 86 2.65 -6.32 -5.39
N SER A 87 1.87 -6.91 -4.49
CA SER A 87 0.87 -7.93 -4.80
C SER A 87 -0.50 -7.42 -4.42
N VAL A 88 -1.48 -7.55 -5.32
CA VAL A 88 -2.88 -7.24 -5.03
C VAL A 88 -3.72 -8.49 -5.17
N THR A 89 -4.56 -8.80 -4.18
CA THR A 89 -5.52 -9.93 -4.20
C THR A 89 -6.95 -9.46 -3.98
#